data_AF-A0A7V2NIT9-F1
#
_entry.id   AF-A0A7V2NIT9-F1
#
_cell.length_a   1.000
_cell.length_b   1.000
_cell.length_c   1.000
_cell.angle_alpha   90.00
_cell.angle_beta   90.00
_cell.angle_gamma   90.00
#
_symmetry.space_group_name_H-M   'P 1'
#
loop_
_entity.id
_entity.type
_entity.pdbx_description
1 polymer ?
#
loop_
_entity_poly.entity_id
_entity_poly.type
_entity_poly.pdbx_seq_one_letter_code
_entity_poly.pdbx_strand_id
1 'polypeptide(L)'
;SERSLRNRDWIEGNRLKVLEATNGRAGYVYVPNTAGAGYEYFTRYYFSQLDMDGVIVDERFNGGGHLADFIVDMLDRPFVNFWTNRSESFDVAPTASIFGPKVMLINENAGSGGDWLPYAFQKRELGPLVGKRTWGGLVGYSGTPPLIDGGGITIPNWAIFSEDGSWIIENYGVAPDVEVQQMPKDVIAGRDPQLEKAIQIINRDLQNYTPPTPNPDPRPKRATR
;
A
#
# COMPACT_ATOMS: atom_id res chain seq x y z
N SER A 1 -23.40 11.96 -12.92
CA SER A 1 -21.93 11.85 -13.05
C SER A 1 -21.55 10.38 -13.04
N GLU A 2 -20.69 9.93 -13.94
CA GLU A 2 -20.24 8.51 -14.04
C GLU A 2 -18.91 8.25 -13.30
N ARG A 3 -18.38 9.24 -12.58
CA ARG A 3 -17.03 9.20 -11.99
C ARG A 3 -16.78 7.95 -11.14
N SER A 4 -17.72 7.59 -10.27
CA SER A 4 -17.58 6.43 -9.38
C SER A 4 -17.57 5.10 -10.14
N LEU A 5 -18.37 4.98 -11.21
CA LEU A 5 -18.40 3.77 -12.05
C LEU A 5 -17.08 3.62 -12.82
N ARG A 6 -16.59 4.70 -13.42
CA ARG A 6 -15.30 4.70 -14.15
C ARG A 6 -14.11 4.42 -13.24
N ASN A 7 -14.12 4.96 -12.02
CA ASN A 7 -13.08 4.68 -11.05
C ASN A 7 -13.10 3.21 -10.62
N ARG A 8 -14.28 2.65 -10.33
CA ARG A 8 -14.40 1.23 -9.98
C ARG A 8 -13.97 0.32 -11.13
N ASP A 9 -14.37 0.63 -12.36
CA ASP A 9 -13.95 -0.11 -13.55
C ASP A 9 -12.42 -0.11 -13.73
N TRP A 10 -11.78 1.05 -13.55
CA TRP A 10 -10.32 1.17 -13.58
C TRP A 10 -9.63 0.32 -12.50
N ILE A 11 -10.15 0.33 -11.25
CA ILE A 11 -9.59 -0.44 -10.14
C ILE A 11 -9.74 -1.95 -10.39
N GLU A 12 -10.95 -2.41 -10.74
CA GLU A 12 -11.19 -3.83 -11.02
C GLU A 12 -10.40 -4.32 -12.23
N GLY A 13 -10.27 -3.48 -13.27
CA GLY A 13 -9.44 -3.79 -14.43
C GLY A 13 -7.97 -3.99 -14.05
N ASN A 14 -7.41 -3.12 -13.20
CA ASN A 14 -6.04 -3.30 -12.71
C ASN A 14 -5.91 -4.53 -11.79
N ARG A 15 -6.90 -4.78 -10.93
CA ARG A 15 -6.92 -5.98 -10.08
C ARG A 15 -6.90 -7.26 -10.89
N LEU A 16 -7.71 -7.35 -11.94
CA LEU A 16 -7.74 -8.51 -12.84
C LEU A 16 -6.44 -8.67 -13.62
N LYS A 17 -5.84 -7.58 -14.11
CA LYS A 17 -4.52 -7.62 -14.77
C LYS A 17 -3.43 -8.18 -13.86
N VAL A 18 -3.39 -7.75 -12.60
CA VAL A 18 -2.42 -8.26 -11.61
C VAL A 18 -2.69 -9.73 -11.31
N LEU A 19 -3.96 -10.10 -11.09
CA LEU A 19 -4.35 -11.47 -10.83
C LEU A 19 -3.91 -12.41 -11.96
N GLU A 20 -4.22 -12.06 -13.21
CA GLU A 20 -3.85 -12.84 -14.39
C GLU A 20 -2.32 -12.91 -14.56
N ALA A 21 -1.64 -11.77 -14.53
CA ALA A 21 -0.21 -11.70 -14.80
C ALA A 21 0.67 -12.32 -13.69
N THR A 22 0.12 -12.55 -12.50
CA THR A 22 0.81 -13.20 -11.39
C THR A 22 0.33 -14.63 -11.12
N ASN A 23 -0.48 -15.20 -12.01
CA ASN A 23 -1.10 -16.53 -11.85
C ASN A 23 -1.84 -16.68 -10.51
N GLY A 24 -2.54 -15.63 -10.09
CA GLY A 24 -3.30 -15.59 -8.83
C GLY A 24 -2.46 -15.40 -7.56
N ARG A 25 -1.14 -15.17 -7.67
CA ARG A 25 -0.26 -15.09 -6.50
C ARG A 25 -0.14 -13.70 -5.88
N ALA A 26 -0.53 -12.63 -6.57
CA ALA A 26 -0.49 -11.28 -6.03
C ALA A 26 -1.85 -10.58 -6.05
N GLY A 27 -2.14 -9.86 -4.97
CA GLY A 27 -3.29 -8.97 -4.86
C GLY A 27 -2.99 -7.57 -5.38
N TYR A 28 -4.04 -6.80 -5.60
CA TYR A 28 -3.96 -5.38 -5.95
C TYR A 28 -4.92 -4.57 -5.08
N VAL A 29 -4.41 -3.49 -4.49
CA VAL A 29 -5.16 -2.64 -3.56
C VAL A 29 -4.95 -1.18 -3.95
N TYR A 30 -6.03 -0.47 -4.30
CA TYR A 30 -5.97 0.96 -4.58
C TYR A 30 -6.29 1.79 -3.33
N VAL A 31 -5.51 2.83 -3.05
CA VAL A 31 -5.66 3.71 -1.88
C VAL A 31 -5.85 5.16 -2.38
N PRO A 32 -7.10 5.66 -2.51
CA PRO A 32 -7.39 6.96 -3.14
C PRO A 32 -7.04 8.20 -2.29
N ASN A 33 -6.88 8.01 -0.98
CA ASN A 33 -6.46 9.05 -0.04
C ASN A 33 -5.99 8.37 1.26
N THR A 34 -5.48 9.12 2.23
CA THR A 34 -5.19 8.63 3.59
C THR A 34 -6.24 9.07 4.61
N ALA A 35 -7.48 9.19 4.16
CA ALA A 35 -8.65 9.51 4.98
C ALA A 35 -9.71 8.41 4.82
N GLY A 36 -10.99 8.72 5.09
CA GLY A 36 -12.07 7.73 5.14
C GLY A 36 -12.15 6.80 3.92
N ALA A 37 -12.03 7.33 2.70
CA ALA A 37 -12.08 6.49 1.49
C ALA A 37 -10.85 5.58 1.37
N GLY A 38 -9.67 6.04 1.75
CA GLY A 38 -8.46 5.23 1.83
C GLY A 38 -8.64 3.96 2.64
N TYR A 39 -9.14 4.11 3.87
CA TYR A 39 -9.40 2.98 4.76
C TYR A 39 -10.51 2.05 4.26
N GLU A 40 -11.56 2.61 3.63
CA GLU A 40 -12.62 1.80 3.02
C GLU A 40 -12.08 0.95 1.87
N TYR A 41 -11.34 1.54 0.94
CA TYR A 41 -10.80 0.84 -0.23
C TYR A 41 -9.73 -0.16 0.18
N PHE A 42 -8.83 0.23 1.09
CA PHE A 42 -7.83 -0.68 1.64
C PHE A 42 -8.51 -1.89 2.28
N THR A 43 -9.48 -1.69 3.17
CA THR A 43 -10.20 -2.79 3.83
C THR A 43 -10.91 -3.70 2.80
N ARG A 44 -11.61 -3.11 1.83
CA ARG A 44 -12.35 -3.83 0.79
C ARG A 44 -11.46 -4.73 -0.04
N TYR A 45 -10.32 -4.21 -0.49
CA TYR A 45 -9.45 -4.89 -1.43
C TYR A 45 -8.37 -5.74 -0.75
N TYR A 46 -7.80 -5.29 0.37
CA TYR A 46 -6.74 -6.04 1.06
C TYR A 46 -7.28 -7.33 1.67
N PHE A 47 -8.32 -7.25 2.51
CA PHE A 47 -8.81 -8.42 3.25
C PHE A 47 -9.56 -9.44 2.39
N SER A 48 -9.92 -9.09 1.16
CA SER A 48 -10.53 -10.04 0.21
C SER A 48 -9.50 -10.84 -0.60
N GLN A 49 -8.20 -10.61 -0.38
CA GLN A 49 -7.09 -11.18 -1.15
C GLN A 49 -6.03 -11.82 -0.24
N LEU A 50 -6.43 -12.28 0.96
CA LEU A 50 -5.52 -12.82 1.99
C LEU A 50 -4.94 -14.21 1.66
N ASP A 51 -5.49 -14.87 0.65
CA ASP A 51 -5.01 -16.13 0.09
C ASP A 51 -3.84 -15.94 -0.90
N MET A 52 -3.49 -14.69 -1.21
CA MET A 52 -2.40 -14.35 -2.12
C MET A 52 -1.07 -14.20 -1.36
N ASP A 53 0.02 -14.52 -2.05
CA ASP A 53 1.37 -14.50 -1.48
C ASP A 53 1.93 -13.07 -1.36
N GLY A 54 1.61 -12.20 -2.32
CA GLY A 54 2.11 -10.82 -2.38
C GLY A 54 1.02 -9.79 -2.68
N VAL A 55 1.36 -8.50 -2.61
CA VAL A 55 0.42 -7.41 -2.88
C VAL A 55 1.07 -6.22 -3.58
N ILE A 56 0.40 -5.69 -4.60
CA ILE A 56 0.67 -4.36 -5.17
C ILE A 56 -0.29 -3.37 -4.51
N VAL A 57 0.28 -2.36 -3.84
CA VAL A 57 -0.48 -1.23 -3.28
C VAL A 57 -0.37 -0.05 -4.23
N ASP A 58 -1.48 0.33 -4.84
CA ASP A 58 -1.54 1.47 -5.74
C ASP A 58 -1.94 2.73 -4.98
N GLU A 59 -0.96 3.59 -4.75
CA GLU A 59 -1.05 4.86 -4.03
C GLU A 59 -1.14 6.05 -5.01
N ARG A 60 -1.09 5.80 -6.33
CA ARG A 60 -1.18 6.86 -7.33
C ARG A 60 -2.45 7.70 -7.15
N PHE A 61 -2.34 9.01 -7.32
CA PHE A 61 -3.45 9.97 -7.17
C PHE A 61 -4.02 10.07 -5.74
N ASN A 62 -3.32 9.61 -4.72
CA ASN A 62 -3.75 9.71 -3.33
C ASN A 62 -3.85 11.17 -2.87
N GLY A 63 -5.06 11.59 -2.51
CA GLY A 63 -5.35 12.97 -2.12
C GLY A 63 -4.88 13.40 -0.74
N GLY A 64 -4.14 12.57 -0.01
CA GLY A 64 -3.70 12.85 1.36
C GLY A 64 -4.79 12.72 2.41
N GLY A 65 -4.59 13.32 3.58
CA GLY A 65 -5.42 13.09 4.76
C GLY A 65 -4.55 12.97 6.01
N HIS A 66 -4.60 11.80 6.66
CA HIS A 66 -3.83 11.53 7.87
C HIS A 66 -2.50 10.83 7.55
N LEU A 67 -1.65 10.70 8.58
CA LEU A 67 -0.53 9.75 8.53
C LEU A 67 -1.13 8.35 8.64
N ALA A 68 -1.18 7.59 7.53
CA ALA A 68 -1.87 6.30 7.43
C ALA A 68 -1.08 5.14 8.08
N ASP A 69 -0.74 5.28 9.36
CA ASP A 69 -0.03 4.29 10.18
C ASP A 69 -0.65 2.90 10.11
N PHE A 70 -1.98 2.79 10.23
CA PHE A 70 -2.70 1.52 10.14
C PHE A 70 -2.40 0.72 8.85
N ILE A 71 -2.31 1.41 7.70
CA ILE A 71 -2.03 0.74 6.42
C ILE A 71 -0.60 0.18 6.45
N VAL A 72 0.36 0.98 6.89
CA VAL A 72 1.77 0.58 7.02
C VAL A 72 1.90 -0.59 7.99
N ASP A 73 1.28 -0.50 9.17
CA ASP A 73 1.31 -1.54 10.19
C ASP A 73 0.70 -2.87 9.70
N MET A 74 -0.37 -2.81 8.89
CA MET A 74 -0.97 -4.02 8.31
C MET A 74 -0.04 -4.69 7.29
N LEU A 75 0.69 -3.89 6.51
CA LEU A 75 1.65 -4.39 5.52
C LEU A 75 2.95 -4.90 6.16
N ASP A 76 3.28 -4.44 7.37
CA ASP A 76 4.52 -4.76 8.09
C ASP A 76 4.40 -5.95 9.06
N ARG A 77 3.24 -6.61 9.13
CA ARG A 77 3.03 -7.69 10.11
C ARG A 77 3.91 -8.90 9.78
N PRO A 78 4.82 -9.32 10.68
CA PRO A 78 5.64 -10.50 10.46
C PRO A 78 4.82 -11.77 10.67
N PHE A 79 5.13 -12.83 9.94
CA PHE A 79 4.67 -14.17 10.28
C PHE A 79 5.29 -14.61 11.61
N VAL A 80 4.46 -15.05 12.56
CA VAL A 80 4.92 -15.46 13.89
C VAL A 80 4.85 -16.98 14.04
N ASN A 81 3.69 -17.57 13.80
CA ASN A 81 3.48 -18.99 14.00
C ASN A 81 2.25 -19.52 13.25
N PHE A 82 2.15 -20.84 13.17
CA PHE A 82 0.89 -21.51 12.87
C PHE A 82 0.10 -21.78 14.14
N TRP A 83 -1.22 -21.83 14.02
CA TRP A 83 -2.07 -22.52 14.99
C TRP A 83 -2.83 -23.63 14.28
N THR A 84 -3.19 -24.67 15.04
CA THR A 84 -3.95 -25.81 14.53
C THR A 84 -5.03 -26.21 15.51
N ASN A 85 -6.09 -26.84 15.01
CA ASN A 85 -7.17 -27.38 15.83
C ASN A 85 -7.14 -28.92 15.83
N ARG A 86 -8.11 -29.53 16.52
CA ARG A 86 -8.20 -30.99 16.65
C ARG A 86 -8.30 -31.72 15.31
N SER A 87 -8.89 -31.06 14.31
CA SER A 87 -9.10 -31.55 12.95
C SER A 87 -7.90 -31.30 12.03
N GLU A 88 -6.77 -30.80 12.57
CA GLU A 88 -5.53 -30.56 11.83
C GLU A 88 -5.67 -29.56 10.67
N SER A 89 -6.61 -28.62 10.78
CA SER A 89 -6.55 -27.41 9.94
C SER A 89 -5.47 -26.48 10.49
N PHE A 90 -4.74 -25.84 9.59
CA PHE A 90 -3.68 -24.89 9.96
C PHE A 90 -4.05 -23.50 9.51
N ASP A 91 -3.76 -22.54 10.36
CA ASP A 91 -3.91 -21.13 10.08
C ASP A 91 -2.65 -20.39 10.57
N VAL A 92 -2.44 -19.20 10.03
CA VAL A 92 -1.31 -18.34 10.36
C VAL A 92 -1.67 -17.35 11.45
N ALA A 93 -0.66 -16.94 12.24
CA ALA A 93 -0.72 -15.85 13.17
C ALA A 93 0.40 -14.83 12.85
N PRO A 94 0.10 -13.53 12.76
CA PRO A 94 -1.25 -12.96 12.84
C PRO A 94 -2.14 -13.37 11.66
N THR A 95 -3.45 -13.47 11.90
CA THR A 95 -4.43 -13.60 10.82
C THR A 95 -4.53 -12.30 10.02
N ALA A 96 -5.16 -12.38 8.85
CA ALA A 96 -5.44 -11.24 7.99
C ALA A 96 -4.19 -10.46 7.56
N SER A 97 -3.14 -11.17 7.14
CA SER A 97 -1.86 -10.60 6.72
C SER A 97 -1.36 -11.26 5.44
N ILE A 98 -0.80 -10.46 4.54
CA ILE A 98 -0.06 -10.90 3.34
C ILE A 98 1.44 -10.77 3.65
N PHE A 99 2.11 -11.89 3.86
CA PHE A 99 3.49 -11.91 4.37
C PHE A 99 4.55 -11.74 3.28
N GLY A 100 4.26 -12.09 2.05
CA GLY A 100 5.25 -12.09 0.98
C GLY A 100 5.53 -10.70 0.39
N PRO A 101 6.07 -10.68 -0.84
CA PRO A 101 6.56 -9.47 -1.50
C PRO A 101 5.49 -8.40 -1.66
N LYS A 102 5.91 -7.15 -1.52
CA LYS A 102 5.04 -5.97 -1.65
C LYS A 102 5.67 -5.00 -2.61
N VAL A 103 4.87 -4.32 -3.40
CA VAL A 103 5.31 -3.24 -4.29
C VAL A 103 4.32 -2.11 -4.18
N MET A 104 4.80 -0.87 -4.05
CA MET A 104 3.91 0.30 -4.01
C MET A 104 4.06 1.14 -5.27
N LEU A 105 2.94 1.49 -5.90
CA LEU A 105 2.91 2.43 -7.02
C LEU A 105 2.70 3.84 -6.50
N ILE A 106 3.52 4.79 -6.93
CA ILE A 106 3.44 6.22 -6.57
C ILE A 106 3.49 7.11 -7.80
N ASN A 107 2.92 8.32 -7.72
CA ASN A 107 3.05 9.31 -8.78
C ASN A 107 3.01 10.75 -8.26
N GLU A 108 3.25 11.69 -9.17
CA GLU A 108 3.28 13.14 -8.93
C GLU A 108 1.95 13.74 -8.45
N ASN A 109 0.86 12.97 -8.49
CA ASN A 109 -0.46 13.40 -8.05
C ASN A 109 -0.82 12.91 -6.64
N ALA A 110 0.02 12.07 -6.03
CA ALA A 110 -0.10 11.70 -4.64
C ALA A 110 0.59 12.75 -3.75
N GLY A 111 -0.01 13.10 -2.62
CA GLY A 111 0.55 14.16 -1.76
C GLY A 111 -0.01 14.22 -0.34
N SER A 112 0.62 15.03 0.52
CA SER A 112 0.28 15.17 1.94
C SER A 112 0.39 13.83 2.68
N GLY A 113 -0.69 13.30 3.27
CA GLY A 113 -0.65 11.95 3.82
C GLY A 113 -0.24 10.88 2.79
N GLY A 114 -0.48 11.13 1.49
CA GLY A 114 0.02 10.33 0.38
C GLY A 114 1.50 10.55 0.04
N ASP A 115 2.14 11.60 0.56
CA ASP A 115 3.61 11.64 0.61
C ASP A 115 4.12 10.79 1.79
N TRP A 116 3.43 10.82 2.94
CA TRP A 116 3.90 10.11 4.13
C TRP A 116 3.81 8.60 4.00
N LEU A 117 2.74 8.07 3.41
CA LEU A 117 2.54 6.63 3.24
C LEU A 117 3.71 5.94 2.49
N PRO A 118 4.14 6.40 1.30
CA PRO A 118 5.29 5.81 0.62
C PRO A 118 6.61 6.07 1.34
N TYR A 119 6.77 7.20 2.02
CA TYR A 119 7.94 7.44 2.87
C TYR A 119 8.05 6.40 3.99
N ALA A 120 6.95 6.14 4.71
CA ALA A 120 6.91 5.14 5.78
C ALA A 120 7.11 3.73 5.22
N PHE A 121 6.52 3.41 4.06
CA PHE A 121 6.70 2.13 3.37
C PHE A 121 8.17 1.86 3.03
N GLN A 122 8.88 2.87 2.50
CA GLN A 122 10.32 2.78 2.20
C GLN A 122 11.15 2.72 3.48
N LYS A 123 10.84 3.55 4.48
CA LYS A 123 11.58 3.59 5.76
C LYS A 123 11.52 2.28 6.53
N ARG A 124 10.42 1.53 6.41
CA ARG A 124 10.23 0.19 6.99
C ARG A 124 10.68 -0.94 6.06
N GLU A 125 11.27 -0.63 4.91
CA GLU A 125 11.81 -1.61 3.96
C GLU A 125 10.76 -2.64 3.49
N LEU A 126 9.50 -2.23 3.36
CA LEU A 126 8.39 -3.14 3.04
C LEU A 126 8.42 -3.66 1.60
N GLY A 127 9.07 -2.92 0.71
CA GLY A 127 9.19 -3.23 -0.70
C GLY A 127 9.59 -2.00 -1.53
N PRO A 128 9.78 -2.15 -2.85
CA PRO A 128 10.14 -1.04 -3.71
C PRO A 128 8.95 -0.14 -4.06
N LEU A 129 9.25 1.15 -4.19
CA LEU A 129 8.38 2.17 -4.77
C LEU A 129 8.61 2.25 -6.28
N VAL A 130 7.53 2.22 -7.07
CA VAL A 130 7.55 2.24 -8.54
C VAL A 130 6.71 3.41 -9.04
N GLY A 131 7.26 4.23 -9.94
CA GLY A 131 6.50 5.29 -10.61
C GLY A 131 7.25 6.61 -10.67
N LYS A 132 6.63 7.70 -10.22
CA LYS A 132 7.23 9.05 -10.21
C LYS A 132 7.20 9.66 -8.82
N ARG A 133 8.10 10.60 -8.57
CA ARG A 133 8.18 11.34 -7.31
C ARG A 133 6.81 11.94 -6.97
N THR A 134 6.40 11.83 -5.71
CA THR A 134 5.15 12.41 -5.19
C THR A 134 5.21 13.94 -5.13
N TRP A 135 4.08 14.57 -4.77
CA TRP A 135 3.90 16.02 -4.80
C TRP A 135 4.84 16.79 -3.87
N GLY A 136 5.10 16.28 -2.67
CA GLY A 136 6.00 16.91 -1.70
C GLY A 136 5.38 18.05 -0.90
N GLY A 137 4.13 17.89 -0.45
CA GLY A 137 3.46 18.88 0.38
C GLY A 137 2.95 18.26 1.67
N LEU A 138 3.80 18.23 2.71
CA LEU A 138 3.52 17.59 4.00
C LEU A 138 3.75 18.54 5.18
N VAL A 139 3.15 19.72 5.09
CA VAL A 139 2.89 20.56 6.26
C VAL A 139 1.39 20.61 6.49
N GLY A 140 0.93 19.95 7.56
CA GLY A 140 -0.47 19.95 7.96
C GLY A 140 -0.93 21.31 8.48
N TYR A 141 -2.24 21.48 8.60
CA TYR A 141 -2.85 22.68 9.16
C TYR A 141 -3.91 22.31 10.21
N SER A 142 -3.99 23.08 11.29
CA SER A 142 -5.07 22.98 12.29
C SER A 142 -5.26 24.31 13.01
N GLY A 143 -6.47 24.54 13.54
CA GLY A 143 -6.77 25.70 14.39
C GLY A 143 -6.88 27.03 13.65
N THR A 144 -7.10 27.04 12.34
CA THR A 144 -7.33 28.30 11.60
C THR A 144 -8.79 28.75 11.78
N PRO A 145 -9.05 29.96 12.34
CA PRO A 145 -10.42 30.46 12.50
C PRO A 145 -11.05 30.85 11.15
N PRO A 146 -12.40 30.82 11.04
CA PRO A 146 -13.09 31.28 9.84
C PRO A 146 -12.97 32.81 9.68
N LEU A 147 -13.15 33.27 8.44
CA LEU A 147 -13.25 34.69 8.12
C LEU A 147 -14.64 35.24 8.50
N ILE A 148 -14.74 36.57 8.68
CA ILE A 148 -15.98 37.25 9.10
C ILE A 148 -17.15 37.06 8.11
N ASP A 149 -16.84 36.79 6.85
CA ASP A 149 -17.81 36.54 5.77
C ASP A 149 -18.15 35.04 5.60
N GLY A 150 -17.61 34.17 6.46
CA GLY A 150 -17.77 32.72 6.37
C GLY A 150 -16.76 32.02 5.44
N GLY A 151 -15.83 32.76 4.85
CA GLY A 151 -14.70 32.18 4.12
C GLY A 151 -13.72 31.43 5.03
N GLY A 152 -12.80 30.67 4.42
CA GLY A 152 -11.77 29.92 5.12
C GLY A 152 -10.37 30.18 4.55
N ILE A 153 -9.37 30.10 5.42
CA ILE A 153 -7.95 30.05 5.06
C ILE A 153 -7.37 28.79 5.70
N THR A 154 -6.39 28.17 5.04
CA THR A 154 -5.57 27.11 5.62
C THR A 154 -4.16 27.64 5.86
N ILE A 155 -3.69 27.58 7.10
CA ILE A 155 -2.33 28.03 7.46
C ILE A 155 -1.50 26.80 7.83
N PRO A 156 -0.42 26.50 7.08
CA PRO A 156 0.45 25.37 7.39
C PRO A 156 1.15 25.60 8.74
N ASN A 157 0.91 24.72 9.71
CA ASN A 157 1.46 24.84 11.07
C ASN A 157 1.82 23.50 11.75
N TRP A 158 1.77 22.38 11.02
CA TRP A 158 2.20 21.05 11.50
C TRP A 158 3.22 20.45 10.54
N ALA A 159 4.49 20.79 10.72
CA ALA A 159 5.59 20.26 9.91
C ALA A 159 6.12 18.93 10.48
N ILE A 160 6.68 18.10 9.59
CA ILE A 160 7.27 16.80 9.95
C ILE A 160 8.79 16.81 9.71
N PHE A 161 9.52 16.10 10.57
CA PHE A 161 10.95 15.86 10.47
C PHE A 161 11.26 14.40 10.85
N SER A 162 12.40 13.89 10.41
CA SER A 162 12.87 12.53 10.73
C SER A 162 13.50 12.43 12.12
N GLU A 163 13.77 11.20 12.57
CA GLU A 163 14.38 10.91 13.88
C GLU A 163 15.71 11.65 14.13
N ASP A 164 16.49 11.89 13.08
CA ASP A 164 17.76 12.62 13.12
C ASP A 164 17.58 14.16 13.08
N GLY A 165 16.35 14.65 13.05
CA GLY A 165 16.03 16.08 12.99
C GLY A 165 16.00 16.68 11.58
N SER A 166 16.21 15.88 10.52
CA SER A 166 16.17 16.38 9.15
C SER A 166 14.74 16.66 8.68
N TRP A 167 14.52 17.77 7.96
CA TRP A 167 13.25 18.01 7.28
C TRP A 167 13.06 16.99 6.16
N ILE A 168 11.87 16.39 6.11
CA ILE A 168 11.54 15.37 5.13
C ILE A 168 10.35 15.80 4.30
N ILE A 169 10.30 15.33 3.05
CA ILE A 169 9.15 15.39 2.13
C ILE A 169 8.79 16.79 1.62
N GLU A 170 8.64 17.79 2.49
CA GLU A 170 8.18 19.12 2.10
C GLU A 170 9.05 19.75 1.02
N ASN A 171 8.41 20.30 -0.02
CA ASN A 171 9.03 20.91 -1.20
C ASN A 171 9.95 19.97 -2.01
N TYR A 172 9.85 18.66 -1.78
CA TYR A 172 10.60 17.65 -2.51
C TYR A 172 9.73 16.48 -2.98
N GLY A 173 9.08 15.78 -2.05
CA GLY A 173 8.32 14.55 -2.28
C GLY A 173 9.11 13.29 -1.92
N VAL A 174 8.53 12.13 -2.20
CA VAL A 174 9.15 10.81 -2.03
C VAL A 174 9.56 10.28 -3.40
N ALA A 175 10.85 10.01 -3.58
CA ALA A 175 11.36 9.47 -4.83
C ALA A 175 11.05 7.97 -4.94
N PRO A 176 10.72 7.47 -6.15
CA PRO A 176 10.58 6.03 -6.37
C PRO A 176 11.95 5.34 -6.35
N ASP A 177 12.00 4.07 -5.93
CA ASP A 177 13.18 3.22 -6.11
C ASP A 177 13.36 2.84 -7.59
N VAL A 178 12.24 2.72 -8.31
CA VAL A 178 12.21 2.46 -9.75
C VAL A 178 11.39 3.53 -10.44
N GLU A 179 12.08 4.49 -11.05
CA GLU A 179 11.42 5.56 -11.79
C GLU A 179 10.84 5.04 -13.11
N VAL A 180 9.53 5.26 -13.29
CA VAL A 180 8.77 4.89 -14.51
C VAL A 180 7.77 5.99 -14.83
N GLN A 181 7.89 6.55 -16.03
CA GLN A 181 6.98 7.58 -16.52
C GLN A 181 5.76 6.96 -17.23
N GLN A 182 4.58 7.53 -16.97
CA GLN A 182 3.40 7.32 -17.79
C GLN A 182 3.56 8.07 -19.12
N MET A 183 4.19 7.43 -20.11
CA MET A 183 4.42 8.03 -21.41
C MET A 183 3.08 8.21 -22.15
N PRO A 184 2.76 9.41 -22.70
CA PRO A 184 1.48 9.64 -23.37
C PRO A 184 1.18 8.62 -24.48
N LYS A 185 2.20 8.22 -25.26
CA LYS A 185 2.07 7.19 -26.31
C LYS A 185 1.58 5.84 -25.77
N ASP A 186 2.02 5.45 -24.58
CA ASP A 186 1.71 4.15 -23.98
C ASP A 186 0.32 4.21 -23.34
N VAL A 187 0.01 5.30 -22.63
CA VAL A 187 -1.30 5.52 -22.02
C VAL A 187 -2.41 5.59 -23.08
N ILE A 188 -2.19 6.30 -24.20
CA ILE A 188 -3.15 6.36 -25.32
C ILE A 188 -3.34 4.99 -25.97
N ALA A 189 -2.31 4.15 -25.98
CA ALA A 189 -2.39 2.76 -26.44
C ALA A 189 -3.05 1.81 -25.42
N GLY A 190 -3.56 2.33 -24.29
CA GLY A 190 -4.23 1.54 -23.26
C GLY A 190 -3.28 0.81 -22.29
N ARG A 191 -1.99 1.11 -22.34
CA ARG A 191 -0.98 0.53 -21.45
C ARG A 191 -0.86 1.32 -20.15
N ASP A 192 -0.34 0.64 -19.13
CA ASP A 192 0.04 1.24 -17.85
C ASP A 192 1.49 0.84 -17.52
N PRO A 193 2.51 1.54 -18.07
CA PRO A 193 3.91 1.23 -17.82
C PRO A 193 4.31 1.06 -16.35
N GLN A 194 3.71 1.84 -15.44
CA GLN A 194 4.03 1.75 -14.01
C GLN A 194 3.48 0.46 -13.42
N LEU A 195 2.21 0.12 -13.69
CA LEU A 195 1.60 -1.13 -13.24
C LEU A 195 2.31 -2.35 -13.86
N GLU A 196 2.63 -2.29 -15.16
CA GLU A 196 3.40 -3.34 -15.84
C GLU A 196 4.76 -3.56 -15.16
N LYS A 197 5.44 -2.47 -14.76
CA LYS A 197 6.70 -2.57 -14.03
C LYS A 197 6.54 -3.16 -12.63
N ALA A 198 5.51 -2.76 -11.89
CA ALA A 198 5.22 -3.34 -10.58
C ALA A 198 4.89 -4.83 -10.67
N ILE A 199 4.12 -5.25 -11.68
CA ILE A 199 3.86 -6.67 -11.99
C ILE A 199 5.15 -7.42 -12.29
N GLN A 200 6.06 -6.84 -13.08
CA GLN A 200 7.36 -7.45 -13.37
C GLN A 200 8.17 -7.69 -12.08
N ILE A 201 8.22 -6.68 -11.21
CA ILE A 201 8.99 -6.73 -9.96
C ILE A 201 8.38 -7.76 -9.00
N ILE A 202 7.07 -7.71 -8.78
CA ILE A 202 6.43 -8.62 -7.83
C ILE A 202 6.52 -10.08 -8.30
N ASN A 203 6.41 -10.34 -9.61
CA ASN A 203 6.61 -11.69 -10.15
C ASN A 203 8.02 -12.22 -9.90
N ARG A 204 9.05 -11.38 -10.10
CA ARG A 204 10.44 -11.74 -9.78
C ARG A 204 10.58 -12.07 -8.30
N ASP A 205 10.00 -11.26 -7.42
CA ASP A 205 10.14 -11.45 -5.98
C ASP A 205 9.35 -12.69 -5.50
N LEU A 206 8.19 -12.95 -6.10
CA LEU A 206 7.37 -14.14 -5.85
C LEU A 206 8.05 -15.45 -6.30
N GLN A 207 8.91 -15.42 -7.32
CA GLN A 207 9.70 -16.60 -7.72
C GLN A 207 10.68 -17.02 -6.62
N ASN A 208 11.18 -16.05 -5.84
CA ASN A 208 12.10 -16.31 -4.73
C ASN A 208 11.39 -16.46 -3.38
N TYR A 209 10.06 -16.28 -3.35
CA TYR A 209 9.26 -16.36 -2.14
C TYR A 209 8.62 -17.74 -2.00
N THR A 210 8.90 -18.39 -0.86
CA THR A 210 8.20 -19.60 -0.43
C THR A 210 7.26 -19.22 0.73
N PRO A 211 5.94 -19.38 0.57
CA PRO A 211 4.99 -19.11 1.66
C PRO A 211 5.26 -20.01 2.87
N PRO A 212 4.95 -19.56 4.10
CA PRO A 212 5.02 -20.43 5.26
C PRO A 212 4.16 -21.69 5.03
N THR A 213 4.77 -22.87 5.19
CA THR A 213 4.06 -24.15 5.15
C THR A 213 4.06 -24.82 6.53
N PRO A 214 2.90 -25.28 7.04
CA PRO A 214 2.84 -25.95 8.33
C PRO A 214 3.52 -27.32 8.26
N ASN A 215 4.41 -27.59 9.22
CA ASN A 215 5.05 -28.90 9.42
C ASN A 215 5.28 -29.12 10.93
N PRO A 216 4.22 -29.42 11.70
CA PRO A 216 4.34 -29.54 13.15
C PRO A 216 5.04 -30.83 13.57
N ASP A 217 5.80 -30.76 14.66
CA ASP A 217 6.27 -31.96 15.38
C ASP A 217 5.09 -32.81 15.89
N PRO A 218 5.32 -34.10 16.21
CA PRO A 218 4.33 -34.92 16.89
C PRO A 218 3.79 -34.23 18.15
N ARG A 219 2.48 -34.38 18.39
CA ARG A 219 1.82 -33.72 19.53
C ARG A 219 2.54 -34.05 20.85
N PRO A 220 2.75 -33.05 21.74
CA PRO A 220 3.41 -33.29 23.02
C PRO A 220 2.73 -34.42 23.79
N LYS A 221 3.52 -35.37 24.29
CA LYS A 221 3.02 -36.41 25.19
C LYS A 221 2.62 -35.77 26.51
N ARG A 222 1.53 -36.23 27.11
CA ARG A 222 1.11 -35.78 28.43
C ARG A 222 2.25 -36.04 29.42
N ALA A 223 2.68 -35.00 30.14
CA ALA A 223 3.67 -35.17 31.19
C ALA A 223 3.17 -36.21 32.20
N THR A 224 3.91 -37.30 32.38
CA THR A 224 3.69 -38.26 33.46
C THR A 224 4.16 -37.59 34.75
N ARG A 225 3.27 -37.48 35.74
CA ARG A 225 3.60 -37.01 37.09
C ARG A 225 4.45 -38.03 37.84
#